data_AF-A0A182YBE2-F1
#
_entry.id   AF-A0A182YBE2-F1
#
_cell.length_a   1.000
_cell.length_b   1.000
_cell.length_c   1.000
_cell.angle_alpha   90.00
_cell.angle_beta   90.00
_cell.angle_gamma   90.00
#
_symmetry.space_group_name_H-M   'P 1'
#
loop_
_entity.id
_entity.type
_entity.pdbx_description
1 polymer ?
#
loop_
_entity_poly.entity_id
_entity_poly.type
_entity_poly.pdbx_seq_one_letter_code
_entity_poly.pdbx_strand_id
1 'polypeptide(L)'
;MQKVSSRNSGSICCWLVGLCLVVVIVMVQLAGFTHAEATTARTQVSDEALDKALSDKRYLMRQLKCALGEVPCDPVGKRLKSLAPFVLRGACPQCTPVEMNQIKKTLAHLQRNFPSEWNKLVQTYAG
;
A
#
# COMPACT_ATOMS: atom_id res chain seq x y z
N MET A 1 -56.54 48.49 24.02
CA MET A 1 -55.34 49.10 23.39
C MET A 1 -54.22 48.07 23.41
N GLN A 2 -53.49 47.93 22.30
CA GLN A 2 -52.49 46.87 22.04
C GLN A 2 -51.18 47.06 22.86
N LYS A 3 -50.43 45.97 23.15
CA LYS A 3 -49.16 45.58 22.45
C LYS A 3 -48.29 44.56 23.23
N VAL A 4 -48.28 43.31 22.73
CA VAL A 4 -47.14 42.44 22.30
C VAL A 4 -45.90 42.16 23.20
N SER A 5 -45.51 40.86 23.16
CA SER A 5 -44.17 40.20 23.30
C SER A 5 -43.74 39.68 24.68
N SER A 6 -43.72 38.38 25.00
CA SER A 6 -42.92 37.24 24.47
C SER A 6 -41.49 37.12 25.05
N ARG A 7 -41.27 36.08 25.89
CA ARG A 7 -40.03 35.27 25.98
C ARG A 7 -40.27 34.04 26.88
N ASN A 8 -40.72 32.92 26.33
CA ASN A 8 -39.92 31.72 25.99
C ASN A 8 -39.06 31.14 27.14
N SER A 9 -39.70 30.38 28.05
CA SER A 9 -39.03 29.66 29.16
C SER A 9 -38.89 28.14 28.90
N GLY A 10 -39.26 27.65 27.71
CA GLY A 10 -39.24 26.21 27.37
C GLY A 10 -38.11 25.76 26.45
N SER A 11 -37.51 26.66 25.65
CA SER A 11 -36.47 26.25 24.68
C SER A 11 -35.09 26.02 25.30
N ILE A 12 -34.71 26.68 26.40
CA ILE A 12 -33.30 26.70 26.83
C ILE A 12 -32.82 25.31 27.33
N CYS A 13 -33.71 24.51 27.94
CA CYS A 13 -33.40 23.13 28.34
C CYS A 13 -33.15 22.18 27.16
N CYS A 14 -33.84 22.35 26.02
CA CYS A 14 -33.63 21.48 24.85
C CYS A 14 -32.29 21.73 24.16
N TRP A 15 -31.77 22.97 24.20
CA TRP A 15 -30.53 23.32 23.51
C TRP A 15 -29.29 22.86 24.29
N LEU A 16 -29.34 22.85 25.63
CA LEU A 16 -28.24 22.35 26.47
C LEU A 16 -28.04 20.84 26.36
N VAL A 17 -29.14 20.06 26.25
CA VAL A 17 -29.09 18.61 26.05
C VAL A 17 -28.58 18.26 24.65
N GLY A 18 -29.00 19.01 23.62
CA GLY A 18 -28.49 18.88 22.25
C GLY A 18 -26.99 19.18 22.13
N LEU A 19 -26.50 20.19 22.87
CA LEU A 19 -25.09 20.58 22.87
C LEU A 19 -24.21 19.52 23.56
N CYS A 20 -24.68 18.89 24.64
CA CYS A 20 -24.01 17.74 25.25
C CYS A 20 -23.95 16.51 24.32
N LEU A 21 -25.02 16.21 23.58
CA LEU A 21 -25.04 15.08 22.63
C LEU A 21 -24.07 15.29 21.46
N VAL A 22 -24.00 16.51 20.91
CA VAL A 22 -23.05 16.84 19.84
C VAL A 22 -21.60 16.76 20.33
N VAL A 23 -21.32 17.23 21.55
CA VAL A 23 -19.97 17.13 22.14
C VAL A 23 -19.57 15.66 22.37
N VAL A 24 -20.48 14.80 22.85
CA VAL A 24 -20.20 13.36 23.01
C VAL A 24 -19.94 12.68 21.66
N ILE A 25 -20.72 13.00 20.63
CA ILE A 25 -20.51 12.45 19.28
C ILE A 25 -19.16 12.93 18.71
N VAL A 26 -18.79 14.20 18.85
CA VAL A 26 -17.50 14.73 18.40
C VAL A 26 -16.33 14.08 19.16
N MET A 27 -16.47 13.83 20.46
CA MET A 27 -15.45 13.14 21.27
C MET A 27 -15.29 11.66 20.87
N VAL A 28 -16.38 10.99 20.45
CA VAL A 28 -16.33 9.61 19.93
C VAL A 28 -15.60 9.54 18.58
N GLN A 29 -15.77 10.54 17.70
CA GLN A 29 -15.08 10.56 16.40
C GLN A 29 -13.58 10.89 16.51
N LEU A 30 -13.15 11.58 17.57
CA LEU A 30 -11.73 11.89 17.82
C LEU A 30 -10.94 10.69 18.37
N ALA A 31 -11.61 9.69 18.96
CA ALA A 31 -10.96 8.49 19.48
C ALA A 31 -10.74 7.38 18.44
N GLY A 32 -11.31 7.50 17.23
CA GLY A 32 -11.39 6.41 16.25
C GLY A 32 -10.30 6.37 15.17
N PHE A 33 -9.46 7.40 15.04
CA PHE A 33 -8.40 7.43 14.03
C PHE A 33 -7.09 6.89 14.60
N THR A 34 -7.06 5.60 14.96
CA THR A 34 -5.79 4.87 14.99
C THR A 34 -5.39 4.61 13.55
N HIS A 35 -4.66 5.54 12.94
CA HIS A 35 -3.94 5.26 11.71
C HIS A 35 -2.92 4.17 12.04
N ALA A 36 -3.20 2.94 11.65
CA ALA A 36 -2.19 1.90 11.61
C ALA A 36 -1.15 2.33 10.57
N GLU A 37 -0.14 3.09 10.98
CA GLU A 37 1.11 3.20 10.23
C GLU A 37 1.67 1.79 10.12
N ALA A 38 1.38 1.12 9.00
CA ALA A 38 2.01 -0.11 8.61
C ALA A 38 3.47 0.21 8.27
N THR A 39 4.29 0.43 9.29
CA THR A 39 5.75 0.48 9.20
C THR A 39 6.18 -0.89 8.71
N THR A 40 6.22 -1.04 7.38
CA THR A 40 6.68 -2.26 6.72
C THR A 40 8.15 -2.39 7.07
N ALA A 41 8.45 -3.16 8.12
CA ALA A 41 9.81 -3.52 8.47
C ALA A 41 10.48 -4.09 7.22
N ARG A 42 11.44 -3.35 6.68
CA ARG A 42 12.11 -3.69 5.42
C ARG A 42 13.10 -4.81 5.70
N THR A 43 12.65 -6.06 5.61
CA THR A 43 13.53 -7.22 5.76
C THR A 43 14.65 -7.13 4.72
N GLN A 44 15.90 -7.04 5.20
CA GLN A 44 17.07 -7.14 4.35
C GLN A 44 17.16 -8.57 3.80
N VAL A 45 17.37 -8.70 2.49
CA VAL A 45 17.50 -10.00 1.82
C VAL A 45 18.99 -10.26 1.61
N SER A 46 19.51 -11.38 2.11
CA SER A 46 20.90 -11.80 1.83
C SER A 46 21.03 -12.33 0.41
N ASP A 47 22.25 -12.32 -0.13
CA ASP A 47 22.49 -12.78 -1.50
C ASP A 47 22.22 -14.28 -1.67
N GLU A 48 22.45 -15.10 -0.64
CA GLU A 48 22.15 -16.53 -0.65
C GLU A 48 20.64 -16.79 -0.68
N ALA A 49 19.88 -16.01 0.10
CA ALA A 49 18.43 -16.08 0.09
C ALA A 49 17.85 -15.65 -1.27
N LEU A 50 18.45 -14.62 -1.88
CA LEU A 50 18.10 -14.20 -3.24
C LEU A 50 18.38 -15.31 -4.24
N ASP A 51 19.57 -15.92 -4.22
CA ASP A 51 19.94 -16.97 -5.17
C ASP A 51 19.09 -18.23 -5.02
N LYS A 52 18.72 -18.58 -3.78
CA LYS A 52 17.73 -19.62 -3.52
C LYS A 52 16.36 -19.30 -4.12
N ALA A 53 15.91 -18.05 -3.99
CA ALA A 53 14.64 -17.62 -4.59
C ALA A 53 14.69 -17.60 -6.12
N LEU A 54 15.82 -17.18 -6.71
CA LEU A 54 16.02 -17.16 -8.17
C LEU A 54 16.15 -18.57 -8.77
N SER A 55 16.69 -19.52 -8.03
CA SER A 55 16.80 -20.91 -8.48
C SER A 55 15.47 -21.69 -8.38
N ASP A 56 14.55 -21.26 -7.52
CA ASP A 56 13.21 -21.84 -7.44
C ASP A 56 12.30 -21.31 -8.57
N LYS A 57 12.30 -22.05 -9.68
CA LYS A 57 11.46 -21.77 -10.86
C LYS A 57 9.98 -21.68 -10.52
N ARG A 58 9.47 -22.50 -9.60
CA ARG A 58 8.04 -22.50 -9.23
C ARG A 58 7.69 -21.24 -8.46
N TYR A 59 8.56 -20.85 -7.53
CA TYR A 59 8.42 -19.60 -6.78
C TYR A 59 8.46 -18.39 -7.72
N LEU A 60 9.49 -18.28 -8.57
CA LEU A 60 9.61 -17.19 -9.54
C LEU A 60 8.39 -17.07 -10.45
N MET A 61 7.91 -18.19 -11.01
CA MET A 61 6.72 -18.17 -11.85
C MET A 61 5.48 -17.65 -11.11
N ARG A 62 5.31 -18.00 -9.83
CA ARG A 62 4.21 -17.45 -9.03
C ARG A 62 4.35 -15.94 -8.86
N GLN A 63 5.57 -15.44 -8.58
CA GLN A 63 5.83 -14.02 -8.41
C GLN A 63 5.59 -13.24 -9.72
N LEU A 64 6.03 -13.77 -10.86
CA LEU A 64 5.80 -13.19 -12.18
C LEU A 64 4.31 -13.11 -12.51
N LYS A 65 3.56 -14.19 -12.28
CA LYS A 65 2.11 -14.21 -12.47
C LYS A 65 1.39 -13.22 -11.56
N CYS A 66 1.83 -13.08 -10.31
CA CYS A 66 1.30 -12.07 -9.39
C CYS A 66 1.54 -10.65 -9.93
N ALA A 67 2.76 -10.37 -10.41
CA ALA A 67 3.11 -9.10 -11.03
C ALA A 67 2.25 -8.81 -12.26
N LEU A 68 1.93 -9.83 -13.07
CA LEU A 68 1.00 -9.71 -14.21
C LEU A 68 -0.49 -9.63 -13.79
N GLY A 69 -0.81 -9.86 -12.52
CA GLY A 69 -2.20 -9.87 -12.03
C GLY A 69 -2.99 -11.14 -12.35
N GLU A 70 -2.32 -12.22 -12.76
CA GLU A 70 -2.95 -13.51 -13.08
C GLU A 70 -3.29 -14.33 -11.82
N VAL A 71 -2.59 -14.09 -10.70
CA VAL A 71 -2.78 -14.80 -9.43
C VAL A 71 -2.69 -13.81 -8.25
N PRO A 72 -3.27 -14.14 -7.07
CA PRO A 72 -3.11 -13.34 -5.88
C PRO A 72 -1.64 -13.27 -5.44
N CYS A 73 -1.25 -12.09 -4.98
CA CYS A 73 0.11 -11.80 -4.51
C CYS A 73 0.26 -12.06 -3.01
N ASP A 74 1.35 -12.71 -2.63
CA ASP A 74 1.85 -12.72 -1.25
C ASP A 74 2.54 -11.39 -0.91
N PRO A 75 2.93 -11.14 0.36
CA PRO A 75 3.56 -9.87 0.75
C PRO A 75 4.81 -9.51 -0.06
N VAL A 76 5.63 -10.49 -0.45
CA VAL A 76 6.82 -10.26 -1.27
C VAL A 76 6.40 -9.87 -2.68
N GLY A 77 5.49 -10.64 -3.29
CA GLY A 77 4.94 -10.34 -4.61
C GLY A 77 4.29 -8.97 -4.70
N LYS A 78 3.54 -8.53 -3.68
CA LYS A 78 2.94 -7.19 -3.61
C LYS A 78 4.01 -6.09 -3.65
N ARG A 79 5.09 -6.26 -2.89
CA ARG A 79 6.20 -5.33 -2.88
C ARG A 79 6.90 -5.28 -4.23
N LEU A 80 7.21 -6.44 -4.82
CA LEU A 80 7.82 -6.51 -6.16
C LEU A 80 6.93 -5.84 -7.22
N LYS A 81 5.63 -6.12 -7.20
CA LYS A 81 4.65 -5.50 -8.10
C LYS A 81 4.62 -3.97 -7.98
N SER A 82 4.70 -3.43 -6.76
CA SER A 82 4.74 -1.98 -6.54
C SER A 82 6.03 -1.31 -7.06
N LEU A 83 7.15 -2.04 -7.06
CA LEU A 83 8.46 -1.54 -7.51
C LEU A 83 8.69 -1.73 -9.01
N ALA A 84 8.05 -2.73 -9.63
CA ALA A 84 8.17 -3.06 -11.05
C ALA A 84 8.08 -1.84 -12.00
N PRO A 85 7.07 -0.94 -11.90
CA PRO A 85 6.97 0.21 -12.82
C PRO A 85 8.11 1.22 -12.69
N PHE A 86 8.75 1.32 -11.53
CA PHE A 86 9.89 2.20 -11.33
C PHE A 86 11.14 1.54 -11.92
N VAL A 87 11.42 0.31 -11.49
CA VAL A 87 12.61 -0.45 -11.86
C VAL A 87 12.72 -0.61 -13.37
N LEU A 88 11.60 -0.91 -14.05
CA LEU A 88 11.57 -1.08 -15.51
C LEU A 88 11.77 0.22 -16.29
N ARG A 89 11.49 1.38 -15.68
CA ARG A 89 11.80 2.70 -16.25
C ARG A 89 13.22 3.19 -15.90
N GLY A 90 14.00 2.38 -15.19
CA GLY A 90 15.38 2.69 -14.82
C GLY A 90 15.52 3.53 -13.54
N ALA A 91 14.45 3.68 -12.74
CA ALA A 91 14.49 4.40 -11.48
C ALA A 91 14.08 3.49 -10.31
N CYS A 92 14.70 3.64 -9.14
CA CYS A 92 14.09 3.15 -7.90
C CYS A 92 14.42 4.11 -6.76
N PRO A 93 13.54 5.10 -6.48
CA PRO A 93 13.80 6.11 -5.46
C PRO A 93 13.82 5.52 -4.04
N GLN A 94 13.21 4.34 -3.85
CA GLN A 94 13.10 3.70 -2.55
C GLN A 94 14.07 2.51 -2.37
N CYS A 95 15.04 2.30 -3.26
CA CYS A 95 15.97 1.17 -3.18
C CYS A 95 17.33 1.57 -2.60
N THR A 96 17.91 0.70 -1.78
CA THR A 96 19.31 0.83 -1.34
C THR A 96 20.29 0.41 -2.46
N PRO A 97 21.59 0.74 -2.37
CA PRO A 97 22.58 0.31 -3.35
C PRO A 97 22.66 -1.22 -3.48
N VAL A 98 22.53 -1.93 -2.36
CA VAL A 98 22.50 -3.39 -2.30
C VAL A 98 21.28 -3.93 -3.04
N GLU A 99 20.08 -3.40 -2.75
CA GLU A 99 18.85 -3.80 -3.43
C GLU A 99 18.89 -3.50 -4.94
N MET A 100 19.56 -2.41 -5.36
CA MET A 100 19.76 -2.14 -6.78
C MET A 100 20.60 -3.20 -7.48
N ASN A 101 21.66 -3.70 -6.84
CA ASN A 101 22.45 -4.79 -7.39
C ASN A 101 21.64 -6.10 -7.45
N GLN A 102 20.86 -6.38 -6.41
CA GLN A 102 19.99 -7.55 -6.36
C GLN A 102 18.88 -7.51 -7.43
N ILE A 103 18.30 -6.33 -7.65
CA ILE A 103 17.33 -6.10 -8.72
C ILE A 103 17.96 -6.32 -10.08
N LYS A 104 19.13 -5.72 -10.37
CA LYS A 104 19.85 -5.95 -11.64
C LYS A 104 20.12 -7.43 -11.89
N LYS A 105 20.59 -8.16 -10.87
CA LYS A 105 20.80 -9.62 -10.92
C LYS A 105 19.52 -10.38 -11.23
N THR A 106 18.42 -10.01 -10.57
CA THR A 106 17.09 -10.60 -10.79
C THR A 106 16.60 -10.36 -12.21
N LEU A 107 16.67 -9.12 -12.71
CA LEU A 107 16.24 -8.79 -14.07
C LEU A 107 17.06 -9.56 -15.12
N ALA A 108 18.38 -9.62 -14.96
CA ALA A 108 19.26 -10.38 -15.85
C ALA A 108 18.96 -11.89 -15.81
N HIS A 109 18.54 -12.42 -14.65
CA HIS A 109 18.10 -13.81 -14.54
C HIS A 109 16.76 -14.05 -15.26
N LEU A 110 15.79 -13.15 -15.10
CA LEU A 110 14.48 -13.22 -15.75
C LEU A 110 14.58 -13.14 -17.27
N GLN A 111 15.37 -12.20 -17.78
CA GLN A 111 15.59 -12.05 -19.23
C GLN A 111 16.17 -13.31 -19.88
N ARG A 112 17.08 -14.01 -19.19
CA ARG A 112 17.74 -15.21 -19.73
C ARG A 112 16.89 -16.47 -19.60
N ASN A 113 16.19 -16.65 -18.48
CA ASN A 113 15.51 -17.91 -18.16
C ASN A 113 13.99 -17.87 -18.39
N PHE A 114 13.38 -16.67 -18.42
CA PHE A 114 11.93 -16.45 -18.52
C PHE A 114 11.59 -15.34 -19.54
N PRO A 115 12.06 -15.44 -20.80
CA PRO A 115 11.91 -14.35 -21.78
C PRO A 115 10.44 -14.05 -22.12
N SER A 116 9.56 -15.05 -22.05
CA SER A 116 8.15 -14.88 -22.39
C SER A 116 7.40 -14.04 -21.35
N GLU A 117 7.63 -14.32 -20.06
CA GLU A 117 7.07 -13.61 -18.93
C GLU A 117 7.70 -12.23 -18.79
N TRP A 118 9.01 -12.12 -19.07
CA TRP A 118 9.72 -10.86 -19.12
C TRP A 118 9.08 -9.90 -20.14
N ASN A 119 8.81 -10.37 -21.36
CA ASN A 119 8.18 -9.54 -22.39
C ASN A 119 6.80 -9.03 -21.96
N LYS A 120 6.00 -9.89 -21.32
CA LYS A 120 4.70 -9.48 -20.77
C LYS A 120 4.85 -8.40 -19.69
N LEU A 121 5.82 -8.54 -18.79
CA LEU A 121 6.08 -7.53 -17.75
C LEU A 121 6.48 -6.19 -18.36
N VAL A 122 7.39 -6.20 -19.33
CA VAL A 122 7.81 -4.98 -20.04
C VAL A 122 6.61 -4.32 -20.72
N GLN A 123 5.78 -5.09 -21.43
CA GLN A 123 4.56 -4.57 -22.05
C GLN A 123 3.57 -3.99 -21.02
N THR A 124 3.49 -4.59 -19.82
CA THR A 124 2.56 -4.16 -18.76
C THR A 124 3.03 -2.88 -18.06
N TYR A 125 4.34 -2.70 -17.87
CA TYR A 125 4.88 -1.68 -16.96
C TYR A 125 5.83 -0.66 -17.60
N ALA A 126 6.43 -0.97 -18.74
CA ALA A 126 7.33 -0.07 -19.47
C ALA A 126 6.62 0.77 -20.54
N GLY A 127 5.32 0.50 -20.78
CA GLY A 127 4.43 1.35 -21.57
C GLY A 127 4.06 2.66 -20.87
#